data_AF-A0A1R2BVY5-F1
#
_entry.id   AF-A0A1R2BVY5-F1
#
_cell.length_a   1.000
_cell.length_b   1.000
_cell.length_c   1.000
_cell.angle_alpha   90.00
_cell.angle_beta   90.00
_cell.angle_gamma   90.00
#
_symmetry.space_group_name_H-M   'P 1'
#
loop_
_entity.id
_entity.type
_entity.pdbx_description
1 polymer ?
#
loop_
_entity_poly.entity_id
_entity_poly.type
_entity_poly.pdbx_seq_one_letter_code
_entity_poly.pdbx_strand_id
1 'polypeptide(L)'
;MGNVCIEKYSSRKLGSTFGFSHTSWIQEGFFSQETLDIDMEYYLELQGRLSLHWKKIPKSPKSFSYLIQKGVPDKIIRKILPIMFPSTGTYSQAYSSTFSDNELPKATPTFSSHLTIQSAISKIYINSEGQRALQAILWVLNHSLRNVSYSPTLTNIAGLLLVYTSENRCFEIIETICSISNEKKEILDKFLPLDGEQLRQVVGIICKMMFIENDGMMIYMQARNIDFEEAVADIVKNFFVGYFRLPFLLRALMWVLADGIRALIKITVAIVVITSECFSDFKGDDFVTDFKKMCYNFDNDERIFGHAKKLKILKNVSEDLNLPNLKNLTFYRYIRPRCEIAPKLISMCELEIIWANIPSIFQHHSVELFFSTSSDGFSLRALLRKAQSLKRNSATLLLIKSESHEITGVFFDVVLASNEKFVGTNNCFVFTLRPELTLHFSTGANDMFAFVSESILLFGGGYFGSALTIDKELLHCTSSKCLTFNNPVLISESFDLIELEVLTIVS
;
A
#
# COMPACT_ATOMS: atom_id res chain seq x y z
N MET A 1 -6.96 30.32 -28.48
CA MET A 1 -5.67 30.60 -27.82
C MET A 1 -5.38 29.43 -26.87
N GLY A 2 -5.03 28.26 -27.42
CA GLY A 2 -4.77 27.04 -26.64
C GLY A 2 -3.57 26.35 -27.26
N ASN A 3 -2.61 25.93 -26.42
CA ASN A 3 -1.33 25.23 -26.68
C ASN A 3 -0.08 25.90 -26.08
N VAL A 4 -0.16 27.05 -25.40
CA VAL A 4 1.06 27.76 -24.94
C VAL A 4 1.61 27.24 -23.59
N CYS A 5 0.82 26.59 -22.72
CA CYS A 5 1.30 26.19 -21.40
C CYS A 5 2.05 24.85 -21.37
N ILE A 6 1.66 23.86 -22.19
CA ILE A 6 2.36 22.56 -22.23
C ILE A 6 3.76 22.71 -22.86
N GLU A 7 3.94 23.59 -23.84
CA GLU A 7 5.25 23.88 -24.44
C GLU A 7 6.17 24.71 -23.53
N LYS A 8 5.63 25.52 -22.60
CA LYS A 8 6.42 26.33 -21.67
C LYS A 8 7.28 25.52 -20.70
N TYR A 9 6.87 24.29 -20.39
CA TYR A 9 7.59 23.40 -19.47
C TYR A 9 8.23 22.20 -20.19
N SER A 10 8.15 22.14 -21.53
CA SER A 10 8.84 21.13 -22.33
C SER A 10 10.17 21.66 -22.85
N SER A 11 11.27 21.47 -22.12
CA SER A 11 12.59 21.14 -22.67
C SER A 11 13.73 21.33 -21.66
N ARG A 12 14.15 20.23 -21.03
CA ARG A 12 15.57 19.97 -20.80
C ARG A 12 15.90 18.57 -21.32
N LYS A 13 16.98 18.46 -22.09
CA LYS A 13 17.53 17.16 -22.49
C LYS A 13 17.88 16.38 -21.22
N LEU A 14 17.42 15.13 -21.14
CA LEU A 14 17.89 14.15 -20.16
C LEU A 14 19.42 14.16 -20.14
N GLY A 15 20.01 14.54 -19.00
CA GLY A 15 21.45 14.53 -18.81
C GLY A 15 21.98 13.10 -18.90
N SER A 16 23.05 12.91 -19.66
CA SER A 16 23.72 11.62 -19.86
C SER A 16 24.10 10.92 -18.55
N THR A 17 23.96 9.60 -18.52
CA THR A 17 24.52 8.72 -17.49
C THR A 17 26.05 8.80 -17.50
N PHE A 18 26.65 9.34 -16.44
CA PHE A 18 28.10 9.37 -16.25
C PHE A 18 28.49 8.80 -14.87
N GLY A 19 29.63 8.11 -14.81
CA GLY A 19 30.10 7.36 -13.64
C GLY A 19 30.37 8.24 -12.41
N PHE A 20 29.74 7.88 -11.29
CA PHE A 20 29.83 8.58 -10.01
C PHE A 20 31.09 8.16 -9.22
N SER A 21 32.21 8.87 -9.39
CA SER A 21 33.37 8.72 -8.49
C SER A 21 33.38 9.69 -7.30
N HIS A 22 32.43 10.65 -7.21
CA HIS A 22 32.54 11.78 -6.26
C HIS A 22 31.27 12.20 -5.47
N THR A 23 30.18 11.42 -5.42
CA THR A 23 29.00 11.75 -4.56
C THR A 23 28.94 10.88 -3.31
N SER A 24 29.77 11.17 -2.31
CA SER A 24 29.92 10.37 -1.08
C SER A 24 28.65 10.26 -0.22
N TRP A 25 27.67 11.15 -0.36
CA TRP A 25 26.47 11.18 0.51
C TRP A 25 25.35 10.22 0.05
N ILE A 26 25.36 9.81 -1.22
CA ILE A 26 24.46 8.80 -1.79
C ILE A 26 24.91 7.37 -1.42
N GLN A 27 26.19 7.18 -1.09
CA GLN A 27 26.83 5.86 -0.99
C GLN A 27 26.56 5.11 0.34
N GLU A 28 25.99 5.76 1.36
CA GLU A 28 25.69 5.13 2.67
C GLU A 28 24.19 4.88 2.91
N GLY A 29 23.34 5.03 1.89
CA GLY A 29 21.89 4.77 1.97
C GLY A 29 21.47 3.76 0.92
N PHE A 30 20.22 3.31 0.94
CA PHE A 30 19.76 2.31 -0.03
C PHE A 30 19.38 2.90 -1.39
N PHE A 31 19.99 4.00 -1.80
CA PHE A 31 19.59 4.70 -3.03
C PHE A 31 19.83 3.86 -4.30
N SER A 32 18.86 3.83 -5.22
CA SER A 32 18.99 3.14 -6.51
C SER A 32 19.56 4.06 -7.59
N GLN A 33 20.74 3.71 -8.10
CA GLN A 33 21.40 4.44 -9.19
C GLN A 33 20.68 4.30 -10.54
N GLU A 34 19.85 3.27 -10.71
CA GLU A 34 19.08 3.02 -11.95
C GLU A 34 17.88 3.97 -12.09
N THR A 35 17.49 4.65 -11.00
CA THR A 35 16.29 5.50 -10.93
C THR A 35 16.58 6.99 -11.08
N LEU A 36 17.81 7.32 -11.52
CA LEU A 36 18.36 8.67 -11.51
C LEU A 36 17.73 9.55 -12.59
N ASP A 37 16.62 10.17 -12.24
CA ASP A 37 16.06 11.32 -12.97
C ASP A 37 16.35 12.61 -12.20
N ILE A 38 17.66 12.91 -12.11
CA ILE A 38 18.17 14.11 -11.45
C ILE A 38 18.87 14.96 -12.50
N ASP A 39 18.35 16.16 -12.72
CA ASP A 39 19.09 17.22 -13.39
C ASP A 39 20.25 17.64 -12.47
N MET A 40 21.45 17.12 -12.75
CA MET A 40 22.62 17.29 -11.89
C MET A 40 23.09 18.75 -11.81
N GLU A 41 22.94 19.53 -12.89
CA GLU A 41 23.32 20.94 -12.90
C GLU A 41 22.42 21.72 -11.93
N TYR A 42 21.10 21.57 -12.09
CA TYR A 42 20.11 22.16 -11.19
C TYR A 42 20.28 21.67 -9.75
N TYR A 43 20.52 20.38 -9.56
CA TYR A 43 20.71 19.78 -8.24
C TYR A 43 21.92 20.38 -7.51
N LEU A 44 23.08 20.48 -8.17
CA LEU A 44 24.29 21.04 -7.56
C LEU A 44 24.12 22.52 -7.23
N GLU A 45 23.47 23.29 -8.11
CA GLU A 45 23.12 24.69 -7.86
C GLU A 45 22.22 24.82 -6.62
N LEU A 46 21.17 24.01 -6.53
CA LEU A 46 20.25 23.97 -5.39
C LEU A 46 21.01 23.67 -4.08
N GLN A 47 21.85 22.63 -4.05
CA GLN A 47 22.64 22.26 -2.87
C GLN A 47 23.61 23.39 -2.44
N GLY A 48 24.20 24.09 -3.42
CA GLY A 48 25.03 25.27 -3.19
C GLY A 48 24.24 26.39 -2.51
N ARG A 49 23.07 26.75 -3.07
CA ARG A 49 22.18 27.78 -2.52
C ARG A 49 21.70 27.44 -1.11
N LEU A 50 21.24 26.20 -0.89
CA LEU A 50 20.80 25.73 0.42
C LEU A 50 21.93 25.84 1.46
N SER A 51 23.17 25.51 1.07
CA SER A 51 24.33 25.56 1.98
C SER A 51 24.58 26.96 2.56
N LEU A 52 24.18 28.04 1.86
CA LEU A 52 24.31 29.41 2.35
C LEU A 52 23.47 29.70 3.60
N HIS A 53 22.35 28.99 3.76
CA HIS A 53 21.47 29.11 4.93
C HIS A 53 21.95 28.31 6.14
N TRP A 54 22.85 27.34 5.94
CA TRP A 54 23.26 26.36 6.96
C TRP A 54 24.71 26.54 7.41
N LYS A 55 25.05 27.75 7.91
CA LYS A 55 26.39 28.05 8.44
C LYS A 55 26.73 27.30 9.72
N LYS A 56 25.73 27.03 10.56
CA LYS A 56 25.84 26.23 11.79
C LYS A 56 24.59 25.38 11.93
N ILE A 57 24.73 24.13 12.36
CA ILE A 57 23.60 23.25 12.66
C ILE A 57 23.06 23.63 14.05
N PRO A 58 21.78 24.03 14.18
CA PRO A 58 21.16 24.26 15.48
C PRO A 58 21.26 23.04 16.40
N LYS A 59 21.38 23.28 17.71
CA LYS A 59 21.39 22.20 18.72
C LYS A 59 20.00 21.83 19.23
N SER A 60 18.96 22.59 18.88
CA SER A 60 17.59 22.41 19.39
C SER A 60 16.57 22.31 18.26
N PRO A 61 15.60 21.37 18.36
CA PRO A 61 14.52 21.20 17.40
C PRO A 61 13.70 22.45 17.11
N LYS A 62 13.44 23.28 18.13
CA LYS A 62 12.62 24.49 18.00
C LYS A 62 13.17 25.52 17.01
N SER A 63 14.47 25.49 16.75
CA SER A 63 15.14 26.39 15.80
C SER A 63 15.24 25.82 14.38
N PHE A 64 14.92 24.53 14.18
CA PHE A 64 15.03 23.89 12.86
C PHE A 64 13.90 24.25 11.92
N SER A 65 12.65 24.34 12.40
CA SER A 65 11.47 24.52 11.54
C SER A 65 11.64 25.66 10.52
N TYR A 66 12.07 26.84 10.95
CA TYR A 66 12.30 27.97 10.04
C TYR A 66 13.42 27.75 9.00
N LEU A 67 14.50 27.06 9.37
CA LEU A 67 15.62 26.77 8.46
C LEU A 67 15.26 25.63 7.50
N ILE A 68 14.60 24.59 8.00
CA ILE A 68 14.11 23.46 7.20
C ILE A 68 13.10 23.94 6.15
N GLN A 69 12.23 24.89 6.49
CA GLN A 69 11.33 25.56 5.54
C GLN A 69 12.07 26.24 4.37
N LYS A 70 13.34 26.62 4.54
CA LYS A 70 14.19 27.15 3.47
C LYS A 70 14.91 26.07 2.66
N GLY A 71 14.76 24.81 3.04
CA GLY A 71 15.44 23.64 2.47
C GLY A 71 16.70 23.27 3.24
N VAL A 72 17.03 21.98 3.24
CA VAL A 72 18.17 21.39 3.94
C VAL A 72 19.15 20.83 2.90
N PRO A 73 20.44 21.20 2.93
CA PRO A 73 21.44 20.54 2.11
C PRO A 73 21.56 19.05 2.46
N ASP A 74 21.63 18.20 1.44
CA ASP A 74 21.61 16.74 1.61
C ASP A 74 22.78 16.26 2.46
N LYS A 75 23.96 16.88 2.29
CA LYS A 75 25.19 16.60 3.04
C LYS A 75 25.08 16.73 4.57
N ILE A 76 24.05 17.41 5.08
CA ILE A 76 23.83 17.59 6.52
C ILE A 76 22.58 16.89 7.05
N ILE A 77 21.73 16.30 6.20
CA ILE A 77 20.50 15.62 6.63
C ILE A 77 20.81 14.52 7.66
N ARG A 78 21.83 13.68 7.40
CA ARG A 78 22.27 12.61 8.32
C ARG A 78 22.71 13.13 9.70
N LYS A 79 23.15 14.38 9.79
CA LYS A 79 23.52 15.03 11.07
C LYS A 79 22.32 15.65 11.78
N ILE A 80 21.29 16.04 11.04
CA ILE A 80 20.09 16.69 11.58
C ILE A 80 19.09 15.65 12.11
N LEU A 81 18.89 14.55 11.39
CA LEU A 81 17.90 13.52 11.75
C LEU A 81 18.07 12.99 13.19
N PRO A 82 19.28 12.67 13.69
CA PRO A 82 19.45 12.24 15.08
C PRO A 82 19.14 13.31 16.14
N ILE A 83 19.23 14.59 15.77
CA ILE A 83 18.88 15.72 16.67
C ILE A 83 17.36 15.89 16.73
N MET A 84 16.67 15.70 15.60
CA MET A 84 15.21 15.75 15.53
C MET A 84 14.55 14.53 16.17
N PHE A 85 15.13 13.35 15.95
CA PHE A 85 14.62 12.06 16.39
C PHE A 85 15.75 11.26 17.05
N PRO A 86 15.97 11.43 18.37
CA PRO A 86 16.95 10.66 19.11
C PRO A 86 16.72 9.15 18.98
N SER A 87 17.79 8.35 19.01
CA SER A 87 17.68 6.90 18.90
C SER A 87 17.10 6.27 20.17
N THR A 88 16.22 5.30 19.97
CA THR A 88 15.59 4.50 21.02
C THR A 88 16.26 3.13 21.17
N GLY A 89 16.96 2.62 20.14
CA GLY A 89 17.64 1.33 20.17
C GLY A 89 16.70 0.13 20.14
N THR A 90 15.43 0.31 19.75
CA THR A 90 14.35 -0.68 19.89
C THR A 90 14.26 -1.65 18.72
N TYR A 91 14.86 -1.34 17.56
CA TYR A 91 14.61 -2.08 16.34
C TYR A 91 15.02 -3.56 16.40
N SER A 92 16.23 -3.87 16.86
CA SER A 92 16.73 -5.26 16.86
C SER A 92 15.86 -6.20 17.69
N GLN A 93 15.31 -5.71 18.82
CA GLN A 93 14.39 -6.48 19.64
C GLN A 93 13.05 -6.67 18.93
N ALA A 94 12.50 -5.62 18.31
CA ALA A 94 11.24 -5.67 17.59
C ALA A 94 11.32 -6.55 16.32
N TYR A 95 12.47 -6.55 15.64
CA TYR A 95 12.75 -7.42 14.50
C TYR A 95 12.70 -8.89 14.92
N SER A 96 13.48 -9.27 15.94
CA SER A 96 13.54 -10.66 16.42
C SER A 96 12.21 -11.17 16.98
N SER A 97 11.35 -10.28 17.50
CA SER A 97 9.99 -10.68 17.91
C SER A 97 9.03 -10.85 16.74
N THR A 98 9.32 -10.23 15.59
CA THR A 98 8.45 -10.26 14.41
C THR A 98 8.81 -11.43 13.49
N PHE A 99 10.10 -11.73 13.35
CA PHE A 99 10.61 -12.76 12.45
C PHE A 99 11.28 -13.88 13.24
N SER A 100 10.70 -15.08 13.18
CA SER A 100 11.30 -16.30 13.73
C SER A 100 12.43 -16.85 12.84
N ASP A 101 12.27 -16.68 11.52
CA ASP A 101 13.21 -17.05 10.48
C ASP A 101 13.64 -15.79 9.73
N ASN A 102 14.90 -15.69 9.28
CA ASN A 102 15.42 -14.50 8.58
C ASN A 102 14.83 -14.29 7.16
N GLU A 103 13.73 -14.95 6.84
CA GLU A 103 13.02 -14.82 5.56
C GLU A 103 11.85 -13.83 5.68
N LEU A 104 11.84 -12.88 4.75
CA LEU A 104 10.77 -11.90 4.66
C LEU A 104 9.61 -12.46 3.83
N PRO A 105 8.36 -12.33 4.31
CA PRO A 105 7.16 -12.68 3.55
C PRO A 105 7.09 -11.97 2.21
N LYS A 106 6.52 -12.62 1.18
CA LYS A 106 6.28 -11.93 -0.12
C LYS A 106 5.24 -10.81 0.03
N ALA A 107 4.17 -11.07 0.79
CA ALA A 107 3.16 -10.07 1.11
C ALA A 107 3.72 -9.06 2.12
N THR A 108 3.38 -7.79 1.94
CA THR A 108 3.90 -6.68 2.75
C THR A 108 2.75 -5.86 3.32
N PRO A 109 2.73 -5.58 4.64
CA PRO A 109 1.74 -4.68 5.24
C PRO A 109 2.07 -3.23 4.89
N THR A 110 1.63 -2.77 3.73
CA THR A 110 1.95 -1.43 3.21
C THR A 110 1.14 -0.30 3.86
N PHE A 111 0.34 -0.60 4.89
CA PHE A 111 -0.61 0.34 5.50
C PHE A 111 -1.57 0.99 4.49
N SER A 112 -1.81 0.31 3.37
CA SER A 112 -2.71 0.69 2.29
C SER A 112 -3.53 -0.54 1.86
N SER A 113 -4.32 -0.44 0.80
CA SER A 113 -5.02 -1.59 0.21
C SER A 113 -4.09 -2.53 -0.59
N HIS A 114 -2.81 -2.19 -0.74
CA HIS A 114 -1.85 -2.93 -1.56
C HIS A 114 -1.05 -3.95 -0.73
N LEU A 115 -0.81 -5.13 -1.31
CA LEU A 115 -0.10 -6.24 -0.65
C LEU A 115 1.39 -6.30 -1.00
N THR A 116 1.89 -5.42 -1.87
CA THR A 116 3.31 -5.37 -2.28
C THR A 116 3.81 -3.94 -2.35
N ILE A 117 5.12 -3.74 -2.17
CA ILE A 117 5.74 -2.40 -2.27
C ILE A 117 5.57 -1.83 -3.68
N GLN A 118 5.70 -2.67 -4.71
CA GLN A 118 5.61 -2.29 -6.11
C GLN A 118 4.22 -1.79 -6.51
N SER A 119 3.16 -2.33 -5.88
CA SER A 119 1.79 -1.83 -6.09
C SER A 119 1.45 -0.64 -5.20
N ALA A 120 2.08 -0.52 -4.02
CA ALA A 120 1.83 0.56 -3.07
C ALA A 120 2.57 1.87 -3.35
N ILE A 121 3.75 1.82 -4.01
CA ILE A 121 4.59 2.98 -4.28
C ILE A 121 4.72 3.17 -5.79
N SER A 122 4.24 4.31 -6.29
CA SER A 122 4.21 4.60 -7.72
C SER A 122 5.60 4.72 -8.37
N LYS A 123 6.62 5.12 -7.61
CA LYS A 123 8.02 5.16 -8.05
C LYS A 123 8.97 4.89 -6.88
N ILE A 124 9.79 3.85 -7.02
CA ILE A 124 10.73 3.40 -5.99
C ILE A 124 12.10 4.02 -6.29
N TYR A 125 12.70 4.68 -5.29
CA TYR A 125 14.03 5.34 -5.40
C TYR A 125 15.15 4.58 -4.67
N ILE A 126 14.82 3.42 -4.11
CA ILE A 126 15.73 2.58 -3.34
C ILE A 126 16.06 1.28 -4.10
N ASN A 127 17.27 0.78 -3.90
CA ASN A 127 17.79 -0.44 -4.51
C ASN A 127 17.11 -1.69 -3.91
N SER A 128 17.46 -2.88 -4.41
CA SER A 128 16.88 -4.15 -3.95
C SER A 128 17.07 -4.40 -2.45
N GLU A 129 18.25 -4.05 -1.91
CA GLU A 129 18.51 -4.13 -0.46
C GLU A 129 17.60 -3.17 0.33
N GLY A 130 17.36 -1.96 -0.18
CA GLY A 130 16.45 -0.99 0.41
C GLY A 130 15.00 -1.42 0.37
N GLN A 131 14.57 -2.05 -0.71
CA GLN A 131 13.22 -2.62 -0.80
C GLN A 131 13.04 -3.74 0.23
N ARG A 132 14.07 -4.58 0.42
CA ARG A 132 14.12 -5.59 1.49
C ARG A 132 14.04 -4.95 2.87
N ALA A 133 14.82 -3.89 3.11
CA ALA A 133 14.80 -3.14 4.37
C ALA A 133 13.44 -2.49 4.63
N LEU A 134 12.84 -1.87 3.63
CA LEU A 134 11.50 -1.27 3.72
C LEU A 134 10.45 -2.33 4.06
N GLN A 135 10.51 -3.49 3.41
CA GLN A 135 9.62 -4.61 3.69
C GLN A 135 9.74 -5.08 5.14
N ALA A 136 10.97 -5.26 5.63
CA ALA A 136 11.23 -5.61 7.02
C ALA A 136 10.66 -4.56 7.99
N ILE A 137 10.95 -3.28 7.76
CA ILE A 137 10.43 -2.17 8.58
C ILE A 137 8.91 -2.19 8.65
N LEU A 138 8.22 -2.30 7.51
CA LEU A 138 6.76 -2.29 7.46
C LEU A 138 6.15 -3.45 8.26
N TRP A 139 6.77 -4.62 8.22
CA TRP A 139 6.37 -5.77 9.01
C TRP A 139 6.56 -5.57 10.51
N VAL A 140 7.72 -5.06 10.93
CA VAL A 140 7.99 -4.75 12.34
C VAL A 140 7.03 -3.68 12.84
N LEU A 141 6.76 -2.65 12.02
CA LEU A 141 5.76 -1.61 12.31
C LEU A 141 4.35 -2.19 12.42
N ASN A 142 3.97 -3.11 11.55
CA ASN A 142 2.66 -3.77 11.61
C ASN A 142 2.49 -4.60 12.90
N HIS A 143 3.59 -5.12 13.47
CA HIS A 143 3.59 -5.78 14.77
C HIS A 143 3.51 -4.77 15.95
N SER A 144 4.28 -3.69 15.89
CA SER A 144 4.44 -2.71 16.97
C SER A 144 3.32 -1.65 17.02
N LEU A 145 2.85 -1.16 15.88
CA LEU A 145 1.85 -0.09 15.74
C LEU A 145 0.42 -0.62 15.61
N ARG A 146 -0.19 -1.04 16.72
CA ARG A 146 -1.56 -1.62 16.71
C ARG A 146 -2.68 -0.62 16.39
N ASN A 147 -2.42 0.68 16.52
CA ASN A 147 -3.42 1.73 16.37
C ASN A 147 -3.44 2.36 14.96
N VAL A 148 -2.60 1.87 14.04
CA VAL A 148 -2.55 2.36 12.66
C VAL A 148 -3.39 1.44 11.78
N SER A 149 -4.53 1.95 11.33
CA SER A 149 -5.48 1.18 10.52
C SER A 149 -5.50 1.57 9.05
N TYR A 150 -4.87 2.68 8.66
CA TYR A 150 -4.64 3.07 7.26
C TYR A 150 -3.69 4.28 7.17
N SER A 151 -2.52 4.14 6.53
CA SER A 151 -1.57 5.23 6.29
C SER A 151 -0.62 4.95 5.11
N PRO A 152 -1.07 5.06 3.84
CA PRO A 152 -0.20 4.88 2.66
C PRO A 152 0.97 5.88 2.63
N THR A 153 0.76 7.07 3.18
CA THR A 153 1.77 8.13 3.30
C THR A 153 2.97 7.67 4.13
N LEU A 154 2.75 6.86 5.17
CA LEU A 154 3.80 6.27 6.01
C LEU A 154 4.78 5.45 5.17
N THR A 155 4.25 4.59 4.29
CA THR A 155 5.06 3.71 3.43
C THR A 155 5.94 4.49 2.46
N ASN A 156 5.39 5.57 1.87
CA ASN A 156 6.16 6.46 0.99
C ASN A 156 7.23 7.24 1.76
N ILE A 157 6.92 7.77 2.95
CA ILE A 157 7.89 8.48 3.80
C ILE A 157 9.02 7.54 4.24
N ALA A 158 8.70 6.30 4.64
CA ALA A 158 9.70 5.30 5.02
C ALA A 158 10.65 4.98 3.85
N GLY A 159 10.10 4.78 2.65
CA GLY A 159 10.91 4.57 1.44
C GLY A 159 11.85 5.74 1.13
N LEU A 160 11.40 6.98 1.29
CA LEU A 160 12.25 8.16 1.09
C LEU A 160 13.28 8.36 2.22
N LEU A 161 12.96 8.00 3.46
CA LEU A 161 13.91 8.05 4.58
C LEU A 161 15.10 7.13 4.37
N LEU A 162 14.88 5.93 3.80
CA LEU A 162 15.93 4.95 3.50
C LEU A 162 16.98 5.43 2.48
N VAL A 163 16.71 6.53 1.75
CA VAL A 163 17.72 7.22 0.94
C VAL A 163 18.84 7.77 1.84
N TYR A 164 18.52 8.19 3.06
CA TYR A 164 19.45 8.84 3.99
C TYR A 164 19.79 8.03 5.23
N THR A 165 19.05 6.98 5.54
CA THR A 165 19.15 6.27 6.82
C THR A 165 19.39 4.79 6.62
N SER A 166 19.94 4.15 7.66
CA SER A 166 19.92 2.69 7.77
C SER A 166 18.52 2.20 8.15
N GLU A 167 18.28 0.91 7.97
CA GLU A 167 17.02 0.22 8.31
C GLU A 167 16.53 0.56 9.72
N ASN A 168 17.39 0.35 10.72
CA ASN A 168 17.09 0.62 12.14
C ASN A 168 16.67 2.08 12.37
N ARG A 169 17.41 3.02 11.75
CA ARG A 169 17.16 4.45 11.93
C ARG A 169 15.88 4.90 11.24
N CYS A 170 15.56 4.32 10.09
CA CYS A 170 14.27 4.56 9.44
C CYS A 170 13.12 4.08 10.33
N PHE A 171 13.19 2.87 10.86
CA PHE A 171 12.17 2.33 11.76
C PHE A 171 11.94 3.25 12.98
N GLU A 172 13.01 3.61 13.70
CA GLU A 172 12.89 4.41 14.93
C GLU A 172 12.26 5.79 14.67
N ILE A 173 12.58 6.42 13.53
CA ILE A 173 11.98 7.70 13.12
C ILE A 173 10.47 7.53 12.85
N ILE A 174 10.09 6.50 12.07
CA ILE A 174 8.68 6.24 11.75
C ILE A 174 7.89 5.88 13.01
N GLU A 175 8.42 5.00 13.87
CA GLU A 175 7.81 4.63 15.14
C GLU A 175 7.56 5.85 16.03
N THR A 176 8.57 6.73 16.17
CA THR A 176 8.46 7.97 16.94
C THR A 176 7.37 8.89 16.38
N ILE A 177 7.34 9.07 15.07
CA ILE A 177 6.37 9.91 14.38
C ILE A 177 4.93 9.39 14.54
N CYS A 178 4.73 8.08 14.43
CA CYS A 178 3.45 7.44 14.66
C CYS A 178 3.01 7.54 16.14
N SER A 179 3.94 7.31 17.07
CA SER A 179 3.69 7.46 18.51
C SER A 179 3.22 8.87 18.86
N ILE A 180 3.95 9.90 18.42
CA ILE A 180 3.56 11.30 18.62
C ILE A 180 2.18 11.58 18.01
N SER A 181 1.92 11.10 16.79
CA SER A 181 0.63 11.29 16.12
C SER A 181 -0.53 10.62 16.85
N ASN A 182 -0.28 9.48 17.50
CA ASN A 182 -1.28 8.77 18.30
C ASN A 182 -1.60 9.49 19.62
N GLU A 183 -0.62 10.15 20.23
CA GLU A 183 -0.81 10.94 21.46
C GLU A 183 -1.60 12.24 21.24
N LYS A 184 -1.52 12.82 20.05
CA LYS A 184 -2.18 14.09 19.71
C LYS A 184 -3.65 13.87 19.35
N LYS A 185 -4.52 14.67 19.97
CA LYS A 185 -5.97 14.69 19.67
C LYS A 185 -6.25 15.41 18.35
N GLU A 186 -5.74 16.64 18.22
CA GLU A 186 -5.96 17.49 17.05
C GLU A 186 -5.21 16.99 15.83
N ILE A 187 -5.89 16.85 14.69
CA ILE A 187 -5.30 16.39 13.43
C ILE A 187 -4.11 17.27 13.00
N LEU A 188 -4.20 18.58 13.19
CA LEU A 188 -3.15 19.52 12.80
C LEU A 188 -1.89 19.45 13.67
N ASP A 189 -1.91 18.74 14.80
CA ASP A 189 -0.74 18.55 15.64
C ASP A 189 -0.07 17.19 15.43
N LYS A 190 -0.64 16.35 14.56
CA LYS A 190 -0.08 15.05 14.16
C LYS A 190 0.96 15.22 13.05
N PHE A 191 1.79 14.18 12.87
CA PHE A 191 2.76 14.13 11.78
C PHE A 191 2.17 13.49 10.51
N LEU A 192 1.34 12.47 10.65
CA LEU A 192 0.66 11.77 9.56
C LEU A 192 -0.77 11.37 9.97
N PRO A 193 -1.70 11.22 9.01
CA PRO A 193 -2.95 10.50 9.26
C PRO A 193 -2.66 9.01 9.48
N LEU A 194 -3.23 8.43 10.54
CA LEU A 194 -3.01 7.01 10.93
C LEU A 194 -4.21 6.09 10.64
N ASP A 195 -5.33 6.67 10.22
CA ASP A 195 -6.53 5.97 9.80
C ASP A 195 -7.22 6.70 8.63
N GLY A 196 -8.21 6.05 8.02
CA GLY A 196 -8.95 6.58 6.87
C GLY A 196 -9.76 7.84 7.18
N GLU A 197 -10.23 8.02 8.42
CA GLU A 197 -10.97 9.23 8.83
C GLU A 197 -10.03 10.42 8.96
N GLN A 198 -8.88 10.24 9.61
CA GLN A 198 -7.85 11.26 9.69
C GLN A 198 -7.36 11.69 8.30
N LEU A 199 -7.22 10.75 7.35
CA LEU A 199 -6.89 11.10 5.97
C LEU A 199 -8.00 11.95 5.32
N ARG A 200 -9.28 11.58 5.51
CA ARG A 200 -10.43 12.39 5.03
C ARG A 200 -10.41 13.80 5.61
N GLN A 201 -10.14 13.95 6.90
CA GLN A 201 -10.02 15.26 7.55
C GLN A 201 -8.91 16.10 6.90
N VAL A 202 -7.73 15.52 6.67
CA VAL A 202 -6.61 16.21 6.00
C VAL A 202 -6.97 16.65 4.59
N VAL A 203 -7.56 15.76 3.78
CA VAL A 203 -8.01 16.09 2.41
C VAL A 203 -9.06 17.19 2.44
N GLY A 204 -10.01 17.12 3.37
CA GLY A 204 -11.05 18.13 3.53
C GLY A 204 -10.50 19.51 3.90
N ILE A 205 -9.49 19.57 4.78
CA ILE A 205 -8.79 20.81 5.12
C ILE A 205 -8.09 21.38 3.88
N ILE A 206 -7.41 20.54 3.09
CA ILE A 206 -6.75 20.96 1.86
C ILE A 206 -7.77 21.55 0.87
N CYS A 207 -8.89 20.85 0.63
CA CYS A 207 -9.96 21.31 -0.27
C CYS A 207 -10.53 22.67 0.13
N LYS A 208 -10.80 22.87 1.43
CA LYS A 208 -11.28 24.16 1.95
C LYS A 208 -10.23 25.27 1.82
N MET A 209 -8.97 24.98 2.08
CA MET A 209 -7.89 25.95 1.89
C MET A 209 -7.75 26.36 0.42
N MET A 210 -7.84 25.42 -0.52
CA MET A 210 -7.79 25.72 -1.95
C MET A 210 -8.99 26.54 -2.41
N PHE A 211 -10.19 26.25 -1.90
CA PHE A 211 -11.37 27.07 -2.18
C PHE A 211 -11.19 28.52 -1.76
N ILE A 212 -10.50 28.78 -0.64
CA ILE A 212 -10.21 30.14 -0.18
C ILE A 212 -9.16 30.83 -1.06
N GLU A 213 -8.13 30.10 -1.48
CA GLU A 213 -7.06 30.65 -2.31
C GLU A 213 -7.49 30.85 -3.77
N ASN A 214 -8.38 30.01 -4.31
CA ASN A 214 -8.85 30.05 -5.69
C ASN A 214 -10.22 29.35 -5.86
N ASP A 215 -11.30 30.06 -5.49
CA ASP A 215 -12.68 29.58 -5.62
C ASP A 215 -13.07 29.32 -7.08
N GLY A 216 -12.63 30.17 -8.00
CA GLY A 216 -12.86 30.01 -9.45
C GLY A 216 -12.34 28.68 -10.01
N MET A 217 -11.16 28.22 -9.58
CA MET A 217 -10.63 26.91 -9.95
C MET A 217 -11.51 25.77 -9.42
N MET A 218 -11.96 25.85 -8.15
CA MET A 218 -12.82 24.81 -7.58
C MET A 218 -14.16 24.72 -8.31
N ILE A 219 -14.76 25.86 -8.64
CA ILE A 219 -16.00 25.93 -9.44
C ILE A 219 -15.76 25.35 -10.84
N TYR A 220 -14.63 25.68 -11.47
CA TYR A 220 -14.25 25.14 -12.78
C TYR A 220 -14.14 23.61 -12.78
N MET A 221 -13.53 23.03 -11.74
CA MET A 221 -13.40 21.58 -11.59
C MET A 221 -14.74 20.88 -11.44
N GLN A 222 -15.61 21.42 -10.58
CA GLN A 222 -16.96 20.91 -10.37
C GLN A 222 -17.78 20.95 -11.67
N ALA A 223 -17.67 22.03 -12.46
CA ALA A 223 -18.37 22.16 -13.74
C ALA A 223 -17.94 21.11 -14.79
N ARG A 224 -16.74 20.55 -14.67
CA ARG A 224 -16.22 19.49 -15.56
C ARG A 224 -16.39 18.07 -14.99
N ASN A 225 -17.10 17.93 -13.87
CA ASN A 225 -17.30 16.65 -13.17
C ASN A 225 -15.97 15.92 -12.86
N ILE A 226 -14.91 16.70 -12.57
CA ILE A 226 -13.61 16.16 -12.17
C ILE A 226 -13.66 15.91 -10.67
N ASP A 227 -13.40 14.66 -10.25
CA ASP A 227 -13.25 14.29 -8.85
C ASP A 227 -11.91 14.79 -8.32
N PHE A 228 -11.89 16.06 -7.97
CA PHE A 228 -10.69 16.74 -7.54
C PHE A 228 -10.27 16.32 -6.13
N GLU A 229 -11.22 15.95 -5.28
CA GLU A 229 -10.92 15.43 -3.95
C GLU A 229 -10.12 14.13 -4.01
N GLU A 230 -10.42 13.22 -4.95
CA GLU A 230 -9.61 12.02 -5.15
C GLU A 230 -8.21 12.35 -5.70
N ALA A 231 -8.07 13.35 -6.57
CA ALA A 231 -6.74 13.81 -7.03
C ALA A 231 -5.89 14.34 -5.87
N VAL A 232 -6.49 15.09 -4.95
CA VAL A 232 -5.83 15.58 -3.72
C VAL A 232 -5.49 14.41 -2.80
N ALA A 233 -6.41 13.47 -2.62
CA ALA A 233 -6.19 12.28 -1.82
C ALA A 233 -5.02 11.45 -2.38
N ASP A 234 -4.93 11.28 -3.70
CA ASP A 234 -3.83 10.58 -4.37
C ASP A 234 -2.47 11.26 -4.10
N ILE A 235 -2.40 12.60 -4.13
CA ILE A 235 -1.17 13.33 -3.76
C ILE A 235 -0.75 13.03 -2.32
N VAL A 236 -1.70 13.11 -1.38
CA VAL A 236 -1.44 12.92 0.05
C VAL A 236 -1.06 11.47 0.35
N LYS A 237 -1.80 10.48 -0.19
CA LYS A 237 -1.53 9.04 -0.06
C LYS A 237 -0.12 8.70 -0.55
N ASN A 238 0.30 9.27 -1.69
CA ASN A 238 1.61 9.00 -2.28
C ASN A 238 2.75 9.87 -1.74
N PHE A 239 2.51 10.80 -0.82
CA PHE A 239 3.52 11.77 -0.38
C PHE A 239 4.25 12.44 -1.58
N PHE A 240 3.48 12.88 -2.58
CA PHE A 240 3.98 13.47 -3.83
C PHE A 240 4.80 12.53 -4.74
N VAL A 241 5.04 11.28 -4.35
CA VAL A 241 5.75 10.29 -5.17
C VAL A 241 4.95 10.03 -6.46
N GLY A 242 5.65 10.08 -7.59
CA GLY A 242 5.05 10.02 -8.93
C GLY A 242 4.59 11.36 -9.49
N TYR A 243 4.42 12.39 -8.64
CA TYR A 243 4.15 13.77 -9.09
C TYR A 243 5.43 14.56 -9.30
N PHE A 244 6.43 14.41 -8.44
CA PHE A 244 7.65 15.23 -8.51
C PHE A 244 8.92 14.38 -8.53
N ARG A 245 9.99 14.99 -9.05
CA ARG A 245 11.35 14.43 -9.05
C ARG A 245 11.92 14.38 -7.64
N LEU A 246 12.88 13.48 -7.43
CA LEU A 246 13.44 13.19 -6.10
C LEU A 246 13.89 14.42 -5.29
N PRO A 247 14.56 15.45 -5.86
CA PRO A 247 14.97 16.63 -5.08
C PRO A 247 13.82 17.36 -4.39
N PHE A 248 12.66 17.45 -5.06
CA PHE A 248 11.43 18.02 -4.47
C PHE A 248 10.96 17.16 -3.31
N LEU A 249 10.89 15.83 -3.51
CA LEU A 249 10.42 14.87 -2.50
C LEU A 249 11.26 14.92 -1.23
N LEU A 250 12.58 14.99 -1.35
CA LEU A 250 13.49 15.04 -0.20
C LEU A 250 13.39 16.38 0.55
N ARG A 251 13.14 17.49 -0.15
CA ARG A 251 12.87 18.79 0.48
C ARG A 251 11.52 18.79 1.21
N ALA A 252 10.48 18.23 0.59
CA ALA A 252 9.17 18.06 1.21
C ALA A 252 9.24 17.14 2.44
N LEU A 253 9.97 16.03 2.35
CA LEU A 253 10.24 15.09 3.45
C LEU A 253 10.80 15.83 4.67
N MET A 254 11.89 16.57 4.50
CA MET A 254 12.51 17.26 5.62
C MET A 254 11.56 18.28 6.27
N TRP A 255 10.73 18.97 5.48
CA TRP A 255 9.74 19.90 6.02
C TRP A 255 8.63 19.18 6.80
N VAL A 256 8.10 18.07 6.28
CA VAL A 256 7.09 17.27 7.01
C VAL A 256 7.66 16.63 8.27
N LEU A 257 8.93 16.21 8.27
CA LEU A 257 9.62 15.75 9.49
C LEU A 257 9.79 16.86 10.54
N ALA A 258 9.68 18.13 10.18
CA ALA A 258 9.79 19.25 11.12
C ALA A 258 8.43 19.74 11.63
N ASP A 259 7.44 19.85 10.73
CA ASP A 259 6.17 20.54 10.99
C ASP A 259 4.94 19.61 10.87
N GLY A 260 5.14 18.32 10.57
CA GLY A 260 4.07 17.32 10.48
C GLY A 260 3.04 17.58 9.38
N ILE A 261 1.77 17.26 9.66
CA ILE A 261 0.65 17.40 8.71
C ILE A 261 0.50 18.85 8.23
N ARG A 262 0.89 19.85 9.03
CA ARG A 262 0.80 21.25 8.61
C ARG A 262 1.67 21.56 7.39
N ALA A 263 2.87 20.98 7.31
CA ALA A 263 3.71 21.12 6.13
C ALA A 263 3.10 20.40 4.93
N LEU A 264 2.63 19.17 5.14
CA LEU A 264 1.97 18.37 4.10
C LEU A 264 0.81 19.14 3.46
N ILE A 265 -0.12 19.66 4.28
CA ILE A 265 -1.26 20.49 3.83
C ILE A 265 -0.77 21.70 3.03
N LYS A 266 0.17 22.48 3.56
CA LYS A 266 0.65 23.71 2.90
C LYS A 266 1.32 23.44 1.57
N ILE A 267 2.14 22.37 1.49
CA ILE A 267 2.80 21.99 0.24
C ILE A 267 1.74 21.55 -0.78
N THR A 268 0.78 20.70 -0.40
CA THR A 268 -0.29 20.25 -1.31
C THR A 268 -1.13 21.41 -1.85
N VAL A 269 -1.58 22.32 -0.97
CA VAL A 269 -2.34 23.51 -1.39
C VAL A 269 -1.51 24.37 -2.37
N ALA A 270 -0.22 24.60 -2.05
CA ALA A 270 0.64 25.40 -2.90
C ALA A 270 0.89 24.77 -4.28
N ILE A 271 1.09 23.44 -4.34
CA ILE A 271 1.22 22.70 -5.61
C ILE A 271 0.01 23.01 -6.47
N VAL A 272 -1.19 22.69 -5.96
CA VAL A 272 -2.44 22.83 -6.72
C VAL A 272 -2.67 24.26 -7.18
N VAL A 273 -2.58 25.23 -6.27
CA VAL A 273 -2.86 26.64 -6.56
C VAL A 273 -1.92 27.16 -7.64
N ILE A 274 -0.63 26.86 -7.57
CA ILE A 274 0.34 27.33 -8.55
C ILE A 274 0.15 26.66 -9.91
N THR A 275 -0.18 25.38 -9.93
CA THR A 275 -0.36 24.63 -11.18
C THR A 275 -1.73 24.82 -11.81
N SER A 276 -2.68 25.42 -11.07
CA SER A 276 -4.06 25.61 -11.52
C SER A 276 -4.20 26.40 -12.82
N GLU A 277 -3.22 27.27 -13.13
CA GLU A 277 -3.12 28.02 -14.38
C GLU A 277 -3.11 27.09 -15.62
N CYS A 278 -2.64 25.85 -15.48
CA CYS A 278 -2.51 24.89 -16.58
C CYS A 278 -3.70 23.91 -16.67
N PHE A 279 -4.59 23.91 -15.68
CA PHE A 279 -5.67 22.91 -15.60
C PHE A 279 -6.71 23.05 -16.72
N SER A 280 -6.81 24.22 -17.34
CA SER A 280 -7.69 24.43 -18.48
C SER A 280 -7.32 23.58 -19.70
N ASP A 281 -6.05 23.15 -19.80
CA ASP A 281 -5.53 22.33 -20.88
C ASP A 281 -5.76 20.82 -20.67
N PHE A 282 -6.21 20.40 -19.48
CA PHE A 282 -6.35 18.97 -19.15
C PHE A 282 -7.62 18.36 -19.72
N LYS A 283 -7.55 17.07 -20.05
CA LYS A 283 -8.72 16.27 -20.41
C LYS A 283 -9.37 15.74 -19.15
N GLY A 284 -10.69 15.89 -19.03
CA GLY A 284 -11.43 15.56 -17.79
C GLY A 284 -11.30 14.10 -17.35
N ASP A 285 -11.28 13.17 -18.30
CA ASP A 285 -11.28 11.72 -18.02
C ASP A 285 -9.93 11.20 -17.47
N ASP A 286 -8.82 11.92 -17.70
CA ASP A 286 -7.45 11.52 -17.32
C ASP A 286 -6.76 12.54 -16.40
N PHE A 287 -7.53 13.35 -15.67
CA PHE A 287 -7.03 14.50 -14.91
C PHE A 287 -5.82 14.18 -14.02
N VAL A 288 -5.88 13.11 -13.23
CA VAL A 288 -4.79 12.71 -12.32
C VAL A 288 -3.50 12.37 -13.08
N THR A 289 -3.63 11.71 -14.22
CA THR A 289 -2.50 11.33 -15.08
C THR A 289 -1.85 12.56 -15.72
N ASP A 290 -2.66 13.48 -16.25
CA ASP A 290 -2.18 14.74 -16.83
C ASP A 290 -1.54 15.62 -15.75
N PHE A 291 -2.13 15.66 -14.55
CA PHE A 291 -1.61 16.40 -13.42
C PHE A 291 -0.24 15.87 -12.96
N LYS A 292 -0.08 14.54 -12.84
CA LYS A 292 1.21 13.90 -12.54
C LYS A 292 2.28 14.30 -13.55
N LYS A 293 1.98 14.20 -14.85
CA LYS A 293 2.92 14.58 -15.93
C LYS A 293 3.32 16.05 -15.86
N MET A 294 2.36 16.94 -15.62
CA MET A 294 2.63 18.38 -15.52
C MET A 294 3.47 18.70 -14.28
N CYS A 295 3.16 18.13 -13.11
CA CYS A 295 3.95 18.32 -11.89
C CYS A 295 5.39 17.81 -12.07
N TYR A 296 5.56 16.69 -12.77
CA TYR A 296 6.87 16.08 -12.96
C TYR A 296 7.81 16.97 -13.75
N ASN A 297 7.25 17.69 -14.73
CA ASN A 297 7.95 18.64 -15.59
C ASN A 297 7.99 20.07 -15.03
N PHE A 298 7.40 20.30 -13.85
CA PHE A 298 7.44 21.61 -13.21
C PHE A 298 8.90 21.95 -12.81
N ASP A 299 9.35 23.14 -13.18
CA ASP A 299 10.77 23.54 -13.14
C ASP A 299 11.08 24.57 -12.04
N ASN A 300 10.08 24.98 -11.26
CA ASN A 300 10.21 26.07 -10.29
C ASN A 300 9.71 25.69 -8.89
N ASP A 301 10.38 24.73 -8.27
CA ASP A 301 10.08 24.27 -6.90
C ASP A 301 10.01 25.43 -5.89
N GLU A 302 10.85 26.47 -6.05
CA GLU A 302 10.87 27.64 -5.16
C GLU A 302 9.56 28.43 -5.19
N ARG A 303 8.85 28.47 -6.33
CA ARG A 303 7.51 29.07 -6.40
C ARG A 303 6.57 28.33 -5.46
N ILE A 304 6.59 27.00 -5.47
CA ILE A 304 5.77 26.12 -4.62
C ILE A 304 6.12 26.30 -3.15
N PHE A 305 7.38 26.05 -2.76
CA PHE A 305 7.80 26.16 -1.37
C PHE A 305 7.65 27.60 -0.83
N GLY A 306 7.89 28.60 -1.67
CA GLY A 306 7.72 30.02 -1.35
C GLY A 306 6.26 30.41 -1.10
N HIS A 307 5.32 29.88 -1.89
CA HIS A 307 3.89 30.06 -1.66
C HIS A 307 3.41 29.28 -0.43
N ALA A 308 3.78 28.00 -0.29
CA ALA A 308 3.45 27.14 0.85
C ALA A 308 3.80 27.79 2.20
N LYS A 309 4.95 28.48 2.28
CA LYS A 309 5.40 29.16 3.49
C LYS A 309 4.47 30.29 3.94
N LYS A 310 3.82 30.97 2.99
CA LYS A 310 2.93 32.11 3.25
C LYS A 310 1.54 31.68 3.71
N LEU A 311 1.13 30.45 3.39
CA LEU A 311 -0.17 29.91 3.74
C LEU A 311 -0.39 29.82 5.26
N LYS A 312 -1.60 30.19 5.69
CA LYS A 312 -2.07 30.09 7.08
C LYS A 312 -3.19 29.05 7.16
N ILE A 313 -3.00 28.01 7.95
CA ILE A 313 -4.01 26.96 8.15
C ILE A 313 -5.09 27.50 9.10
N LEU A 314 -6.35 27.36 8.70
CA LEU A 314 -7.50 27.75 9.52
C LEU A 314 -7.68 26.77 10.69
N LYS A 315 -7.97 27.31 11.89
CA LYS A 315 -8.15 26.50 13.10
C LYS A 315 -9.54 25.89 13.26
N ASN A 316 -10.56 26.43 12.57
CA ASN A 316 -11.97 26.07 12.77
C ASN A 316 -12.56 25.33 11.55
N VAL A 317 -11.76 24.53 10.87
CA VAL A 317 -12.24 23.79 9.71
C VAL A 317 -13.13 22.65 10.22
N SER A 318 -14.46 22.79 10.08
CA SER A 318 -15.38 21.69 10.43
C SER A 318 -15.03 20.44 9.62
N GLU A 319 -15.10 19.29 10.26
CA GLU A 319 -14.65 18.00 9.72
C GLU A 319 -15.66 17.41 8.70
N ASP A 320 -16.87 17.96 8.64
CA ASP A 320 -17.99 17.44 7.84
C ASP A 320 -17.91 17.84 6.35
N LEU A 321 -16.90 17.36 5.63
CA LEU A 321 -17.01 17.22 4.17
C LEU A 321 -17.48 15.80 3.88
N ASN A 322 -18.67 15.68 3.28
CA ASN A 322 -19.15 14.39 2.79
C ASN A 322 -18.31 14.01 1.56
N LEU A 323 -17.23 13.25 1.79
CA LEU A 323 -16.31 12.74 0.77
C LEU A 323 -16.64 11.26 0.51
N PRO A 324 -17.63 10.94 -0.34
CA PRO A 324 -18.13 9.58 -0.53
C PRO A 324 -17.04 8.62 -1.04
N ASN A 325 -16.14 9.09 -1.90
CA ASN A 325 -15.10 8.27 -2.53
C ASN A 325 -13.94 7.90 -1.58
N LEU A 326 -13.88 8.54 -0.40
CA LEU A 326 -12.94 8.21 0.66
C LEU A 326 -13.60 7.42 1.79
N LYS A 327 -14.84 6.93 1.61
CA LYS A 327 -15.50 6.05 2.58
C LYS A 327 -14.88 4.65 2.52
N ASN A 328 -14.81 3.97 3.67
CA ASN A 328 -14.31 2.58 3.79
C ASN A 328 -12.83 2.36 3.43
N LEU A 329 -11.97 3.36 3.64
CA LEU A 329 -10.51 3.18 3.59
C LEU A 329 -10.06 2.39 4.83
N THR A 330 -9.93 1.08 4.68
CA THR A 330 -9.44 0.17 5.72
C THR A 330 -8.18 -0.55 5.24
N PHE A 331 -7.13 -0.51 6.05
CA PHE A 331 -6.04 -1.48 5.97
C PHE A 331 -6.30 -2.54 7.05
N TYR A 332 -6.44 -3.78 6.61
CA TYR A 332 -6.55 -4.91 7.52
C TYR A 332 -5.14 -5.28 7.98
N ARG A 333 -4.96 -5.27 9.30
CA ARG A 333 -3.68 -5.64 9.91
C ARG A 333 -3.30 -7.04 9.44
N TYR A 334 -2.14 -7.14 8.82
CA TYR A 334 -1.71 -8.40 8.24
C TYR A 334 -1.09 -9.28 9.31
N ILE A 335 -1.55 -10.53 9.44
CA ILE A 335 -1.03 -11.51 10.39
C ILE A 335 -0.45 -12.66 9.58
N ARG A 336 0.76 -13.13 9.90
CA ARG A 336 1.31 -14.31 9.22
C ARG A 336 0.53 -15.56 9.59
N PRO A 337 0.29 -16.49 8.64
CA PRO A 337 -0.32 -17.78 8.95
C PRO A 337 0.58 -18.54 9.94
N ARG A 338 -0.02 -19.05 11.02
CA ARG A 338 0.67 -19.95 11.95
C ARG A 338 0.38 -21.39 11.56
N CYS A 339 1.34 -22.02 10.90
CA CYS A 339 1.27 -23.42 10.52
C CYS A 339 2.17 -24.25 11.42
N GLU A 340 1.63 -25.26 12.09
CA GLU A 340 2.46 -26.29 12.73
C GLU A 340 3.07 -27.24 11.68
N ILE A 341 2.29 -27.56 10.65
CA ILE A 341 2.68 -28.39 9.51
C ILE A 341 2.46 -27.57 8.25
N ALA A 342 3.53 -27.34 7.49
CA ALA A 342 3.44 -26.61 6.23
C ALA A 342 2.68 -27.42 5.16
N PRO A 343 1.85 -26.79 4.31
CA PRO A 343 1.27 -27.44 3.15
C PRO A 343 2.35 -27.94 2.19
N LYS A 344 2.06 -29.00 1.43
CA LYS A 344 3.01 -29.54 0.43
C LYS A 344 2.78 -28.97 -0.96
N LEU A 345 1.54 -28.59 -1.28
CA LEU A 345 1.19 -28.09 -2.61
C LEU A 345 1.77 -26.69 -2.89
N ILE A 346 1.87 -25.88 -1.85
CA ILE A 346 2.24 -24.47 -1.94
C ILE A 346 3.35 -24.14 -0.95
N SER A 347 4.20 -23.19 -1.33
CA SER A 347 5.20 -22.62 -0.42
C SER A 347 4.52 -21.77 0.67
N MET A 348 5.22 -21.57 1.79
CA MET A 348 4.77 -20.64 2.83
C MET A 348 4.54 -19.22 2.30
N CYS A 349 5.36 -18.79 1.33
CA CYS A 349 5.18 -17.50 0.64
C CYS A 349 3.86 -17.41 -0.15
N GLU A 350 3.44 -18.49 -0.81
CA GLU A 350 2.17 -18.53 -1.54
C GLU A 350 0.98 -18.57 -0.57
N LEU A 351 1.10 -19.33 0.52
CA LEU A 351 0.10 -19.36 1.58
C LEU A 351 -0.10 -17.98 2.21
N GLU A 352 0.99 -17.26 2.47
CA GLU A 352 0.95 -15.89 2.98
C GLU A 352 0.14 -14.95 2.09
N ILE A 353 0.30 -15.05 0.76
CA ILE A 353 -0.45 -14.21 -0.17
C ILE A 353 -1.95 -14.52 -0.12
N ILE A 354 -2.34 -15.80 -0.06
CA ILE A 354 -3.75 -16.18 0.14
C ILE A 354 -4.24 -15.66 1.50
N TRP A 355 -3.45 -15.89 2.55
CA TRP A 355 -3.78 -15.53 3.92
C TRP A 355 -4.02 -14.02 4.10
N ALA A 356 -3.32 -13.18 3.33
CA ALA A 356 -3.52 -11.74 3.31
C ALA A 356 -4.93 -11.31 2.88
N ASN A 357 -5.62 -12.18 2.14
CA ASN A 357 -6.96 -11.96 1.62
C ASN A 357 -8.06 -12.67 2.43
N ILE A 358 -7.67 -13.46 3.44
CA ILE A 358 -8.60 -14.11 4.36
C ILE A 358 -9.15 -13.06 5.34
N PRO A 359 -10.45 -13.11 5.69
CA PRO A 359 -11.03 -12.17 6.64
C PRO A 359 -10.27 -12.14 7.98
N SER A 360 -10.13 -10.95 8.55
CA SER A 360 -9.34 -10.72 9.77
C SER A 360 -9.79 -11.57 10.97
N ILE A 361 -11.06 -11.97 11.03
CA ILE A 361 -11.58 -12.86 12.07
C ILE A 361 -10.89 -14.23 12.06
N PHE A 362 -10.49 -14.72 10.88
CA PHE A 362 -9.79 -16.01 10.73
C PHE A 362 -8.27 -15.88 10.81
N GLN A 363 -7.71 -14.72 10.46
CA GLN A 363 -6.25 -14.51 10.43
C GLN A 363 -5.54 -14.66 11.78
N HIS A 364 -6.27 -14.62 12.90
CA HIS A 364 -5.72 -14.77 14.25
C HIS A 364 -5.56 -16.24 14.68
N HIS A 365 -6.13 -17.17 13.92
CA HIS A 365 -6.15 -18.59 14.22
C HIS A 365 -4.99 -19.35 13.56
N SER A 366 -4.66 -20.52 14.11
CA SER A 366 -3.73 -21.45 13.46
C SER A 366 -4.36 -22.08 12.24
N VAL A 367 -3.52 -22.39 11.25
CA VAL A 367 -3.89 -23.18 10.09
C VAL A 367 -3.22 -24.53 10.15
N GLU A 368 -4.00 -25.57 9.87
CA GLU A 368 -3.57 -26.96 9.99
C GLU A 368 -3.83 -27.70 8.69
N LEU A 369 -2.84 -28.48 8.22
CA LEU A 369 -3.04 -29.42 7.13
C LEU A 369 -3.92 -30.57 7.61
N PHE A 370 -5.18 -30.50 7.22
CA PHE A 370 -6.22 -31.38 7.72
C PHE A 370 -6.39 -32.65 6.87
N PHE A 371 -6.29 -32.51 5.56
CA PHE A 371 -6.44 -33.62 4.62
C PHE A 371 -5.51 -33.43 3.43
N SER A 372 -4.92 -34.53 2.95
CA SER A 372 -4.18 -34.56 1.69
C SER A 372 -4.48 -35.86 0.95
N THR A 373 -4.78 -35.81 -0.34
CA THR A 373 -5.01 -37.04 -1.13
C THR A 373 -3.78 -37.95 -1.16
N SER A 374 -2.58 -37.40 -1.00
CA SER A 374 -1.32 -38.13 -0.91
C SER A 374 -1.20 -38.99 0.36
N SER A 375 -1.88 -38.65 1.46
CA SER A 375 -1.86 -39.41 2.72
C SER A 375 -3.18 -40.08 3.07
N ASP A 376 -4.31 -39.44 2.73
CA ASP A 376 -5.65 -39.85 3.13
C ASP A 376 -6.44 -40.52 1.99
N GLY A 377 -5.93 -40.45 0.76
CA GLY A 377 -6.52 -41.06 -0.44
C GLY A 377 -7.55 -40.18 -1.17
N PHE A 378 -8.06 -40.71 -2.28
CA PHE A 378 -8.93 -40.02 -3.23
C PHE A 378 -10.41 -40.39 -2.98
N SER A 379 -10.98 -39.90 -1.88
CA SER A 379 -12.39 -40.16 -1.54
C SER A 379 -13.02 -38.98 -0.81
N LEU A 380 -14.03 -38.37 -1.45
CA LEU A 380 -14.81 -37.28 -0.86
C LEU A 380 -15.50 -37.75 0.43
N ARG A 381 -16.03 -38.98 0.46
CA ARG A 381 -16.64 -39.56 1.65
C ARG A 381 -15.65 -39.67 2.81
N ALA A 382 -14.40 -40.04 2.53
CA ALA A 382 -13.35 -40.10 3.56
C ALA A 382 -13.01 -38.70 4.09
N LEU A 383 -12.88 -37.72 3.19
CA LEU A 383 -12.66 -36.32 3.54
C LEU A 383 -13.78 -35.77 4.44
N LEU A 384 -15.05 -35.93 4.04
CA LEU A 384 -16.19 -35.44 4.82
C LEU A 384 -16.32 -36.14 6.16
N ARG A 385 -16.04 -37.45 6.23
CA ARG A 385 -16.00 -38.19 7.50
C ARG A 385 -14.93 -37.64 8.44
N LYS A 386 -13.74 -37.33 7.91
CA LYS A 386 -12.68 -36.70 8.70
C LYS A 386 -13.17 -35.34 9.22
N ALA A 387 -13.74 -34.51 8.34
CA ALA A 387 -14.18 -33.14 8.64
C ALA A 387 -15.25 -33.03 9.74
N GLN A 388 -15.98 -34.12 10.05
CA GLN A 388 -16.93 -34.15 11.17
C GLN A 388 -16.30 -33.87 12.54
N SER A 389 -14.99 -34.08 12.71
CA SER A 389 -14.29 -33.78 13.96
C SER A 389 -13.95 -32.29 14.14
N LEU A 390 -14.17 -31.46 13.12
CA LEU A 390 -13.82 -30.04 13.15
C LEU A 390 -14.85 -29.22 13.93
N LYS A 391 -14.39 -28.16 14.59
CA LYS A 391 -15.27 -27.20 15.26
C LYS A 391 -16.08 -26.43 14.23
N ARG A 392 -17.39 -26.25 14.48
CA ARG A 392 -18.33 -25.57 13.57
C ARG A 392 -17.93 -24.16 13.11
N ASN A 393 -17.12 -23.44 13.89
CA ASN A 393 -16.69 -22.08 13.59
C ASN A 393 -15.36 -22.01 12.80
N SER A 394 -14.84 -23.14 12.33
CA SER A 394 -13.61 -23.17 11.53
C SER A 394 -13.90 -22.76 10.09
N ALA A 395 -12.93 -22.13 9.44
CA ALA A 395 -12.94 -21.88 7.99
C ALA A 395 -12.06 -22.90 7.25
N THR A 396 -12.27 -23.02 5.95
CA THR A 396 -11.59 -24.01 5.12
C THR A 396 -10.92 -23.36 3.91
N LEU A 397 -9.66 -23.74 3.67
CA LEU A 397 -8.90 -23.40 2.47
C LEU A 397 -8.60 -24.69 1.71
N LEU A 398 -9.19 -24.81 0.52
CA LEU A 398 -9.02 -25.95 -0.38
C LEU A 398 -7.97 -25.62 -1.44
N LEU A 399 -6.98 -26.48 -1.61
CA LEU A 399 -5.93 -26.38 -2.63
C LEU A 399 -5.98 -27.58 -3.55
N ILE A 400 -5.84 -27.33 -4.85
CA ILE A 400 -5.92 -28.35 -5.91
C ILE A 400 -4.76 -28.15 -6.86
N LYS A 401 -4.16 -29.27 -7.26
CA LYS A 401 -3.16 -29.33 -8.32
C LYS A 401 -3.68 -30.18 -9.48
N SER A 402 -3.62 -29.62 -10.69
CA SER A 402 -3.97 -30.32 -11.93
C SER A 402 -2.83 -31.22 -12.42
N GLU A 403 -3.13 -32.13 -13.35
CA GLU A 403 -2.10 -32.90 -14.09
C GLU A 403 -1.09 -32.01 -14.81
N SER A 404 -1.53 -30.87 -15.33
CA SER A 404 -0.68 -29.85 -15.97
C SER A 404 0.08 -28.96 -14.96
N HIS A 405 0.07 -29.32 -13.68
CA HIS A 405 0.77 -28.65 -12.57
C HIS A 405 0.29 -27.23 -12.24
N GLU A 406 -0.86 -26.82 -12.76
CA GLU A 406 -1.53 -25.60 -12.31
C GLU A 406 -2.07 -25.79 -10.89
N ILE A 407 -2.18 -24.69 -10.14
CA ILE A 407 -2.72 -24.72 -8.79
C ILE A 407 -3.85 -23.71 -8.69
N THR A 408 -5.01 -24.19 -8.24
CA THR A 408 -6.21 -23.40 -7.98
C THR A 408 -6.78 -23.78 -6.62
N GLY A 409 -7.70 -22.97 -6.11
CA GLY A 409 -8.34 -23.29 -4.84
C GLY A 409 -9.51 -22.40 -4.50
N VAL A 410 -10.06 -22.67 -3.32
CA VAL A 410 -11.22 -21.95 -2.77
C VAL A 410 -10.98 -21.71 -1.30
N PHE A 411 -11.23 -20.49 -0.85
CA PHE A 411 -11.43 -20.18 0.56
C PHE A 411 -12.93 -20.02 0.82
N PHE A 412 -13.43 -20.68 1.86
CA PHE A 412 -14.79 -20.49 2.34
C PHE A 412 -14.85 -20.49 3.86
N ASP A 413 -15.72 -19.64 4.40
CA ASP A 413 -15.75 -19.26 5.81
C ASP A 413 -16.59 -20.19 6.69
N VAL A 414 -16.73 -21.45 6.26
CA VAL A 414 -17.43 -22.51 7.00
C VAL A 414 -16.61 -23.81 6.98
N VAL A 415 -16.97 -24.72 7.89
CA VAL A 415 -16.42 -26.08 7.90
C VAL A 415 -16.89 -26.84 6.67
N LEU A 416 -16.00 -27.61 6.06
CA LEU A 416 -16.34 -28.57 5.02
C LEU A 416 -17.24 -29.69 5.59
N ALA A 417 -18.56 -29.55 5.44
CA ALA A 417 -19.54 -30.53 5.87
C ALA A 417 -20.63 -30.70 4.82
N SER A 418 -21.23 -31.89 4.75
CA SER A 418 -22.38 -32.13 3.86
C SER A 418 -23.56 -31.26 4.29
N ASN A 419 -24.18 -30.58 3.33
CA ASN A 419 -25.31 -29.69 3.55
C ASN A 419 -26.37 -29.88 2.45
N GLU A 420 -27.65 -29.66 2.78
CA GLU A 420 -28.75 -29.71 1.79
C GLU A 420 -28.82 -28.45 0.93
N LYS A 421 -28.13 -27.38 1.33
CA LYS A 421 -28.17 -26.05 0.70
C LYS A 421 -26.75 -25.50 0.56
N PHE A 422 -26.62 -24.46 -0.26
CA PHE A 422 -25.40 -23.67 -0.31
C PHE A 422 -25.11 -23.04 1.07
N VAL A 423 -23.84 -23.01 1.44
CA VAL A 423 -23.30 -22.47 2.69
C VAL A 423 -22.14 -21.52 2.42
N GLY A 424 -21.78 -20.73 3.42
CA GLY A 424 -20.75 -19.68 3.33
C GLY A 424 -21.36 -18.27 3.28
N THR A 425 -20.51 -17.26 3.27
CA THR A 425 -20.90 -15.85 3.13
C THR A 425 -20.10 -15.14 2.04
N ASN A 426 -20.31 -13.82 1.91
CA ASN A 426 -19.54 -12.94 1.00
C ASN A 426 -18.04 -12.91 1.27
N ASN A 427 -17.57 -13.51 2.36
CA ASN A 427 -16.14 -13.69 2.65
C ASN A 427 -15.46 -14.76 1.79
N CYS A 428 -16.23 -15.62 1.11
CA CYS A 428 -15.68 -16.66 0.26
C CYS A 428 -15.02 -16.07 -1.00
N PHE A 429 -13.99 -16.74 -1.49
CA PHE A 429 -13.35 -16.40 -2.76
C PHE A 429 -12.70 -17.62 -3.41
N VAL A 430 -12.57 -17.57 -4.73
CA VAL A 430 -11.83 -18.57 -5.52
C VAL A 430 -10.54 -17.94 -6.06
N PHE A 431 -9.53 -18.76 -6.33
CA PHE A 431 -8.25 -18.25 -6.81
C PHE A 431 -7.51 -19.23 -7.68
N THR A 432 -6.69 -18.70 -8.58
CA THR A 432 -5.63 -19.43 -9.29
C THR A 432 -4.30 -18.93 -8.72
N LEU A 433 -3.37 -19.82 -8.36
CA LEU A 433 -2.02 -19.47 -7.94
C LEU A 433 -1.01 -19.59 -9.09
N ARG A 434 -1.19 -20.61 -9.93
CA ARG A 434 -0.32 -20.93 -11.07
C ARG A 434 -1.20 -21.23 -12.28
N PRO A 435 -0.89 -20.68 -13.48
CA PRO A 435 0.38 -20.04 -13.85
C PRO A 435 0.54 -18.61 -13.30
N GLU A 436 -0.55 -17.91 -13.01
CA GLU A 436 -0.55 -16.56 -12.45
C GLU A 436 -1.53 -16.47 -11.27
N LEU A 437 -1.17 -15.64 -10.28
CA LEU A 437 -2.03 -15.39 -9.13
C LEU A 437 -3.23 -14.51 -9.51
N THR A 438 -4.44 -15.05 -9.40
CA THR A 438 -5.70 -14.31 -9.55
C THR A 438 -6.65 -14.67 -8.41
N LEU A 439 -7.33 -13.66 -7.86
CA LEU A 439 -8.30 -13.80 -6.76
C LEU A 439 -9.65 -13.25 -7.21
N HIS A 440 -10.73 -13.98 -6.94
CA HIS A 440 -12.10 -13.61 -7.31
C HIS A 440 -13.01 -13.70 -6.09
N PHE A 441 -13.39 -12.54 -5.57
CA PHE A 441 -14.24 -12.40 -4.38
C PHE A 441 -15.73 -12.40 -4.74
N SER A 442 -16.58 -12.62 -3.74
CA SER A 442 -18.03 -12.53 -3.91
C SER A 442 -18.46 -11.20 -4.55
N THR A 443 -19.34 -11.27 -5.54
CA THR A 443 -19.99 -10.11 -6.15
C THR A 443 -21.15 -9.57 -5.31
N GLY A 444 -21.61 -10.33 -4.31
CA GLY A 444 -22.84 -10.06 -3.57
C GLY A 444 -24.14 -10.26 -4.39
N ALA A 445 -24.05 -10.84 -5.59
CA ALA A 445 -25.21 -11.03 -6.46
C ALA A 445 -26.12 -12.21 -6.06
N ASN A 446 -25.59 -13.20 -5.32
CA ASN A 446 -26.32 -14.36 -4.82
C ASN A 446 -25.52 -15.04 -3.68
N ASP A 447 -26.14 -16.03 -3.03
CA ASP A 447 -25.56 -16.76 -1.90
C ASP A 447 -25.07 -18.19 -2.26
N MET A 448 -24.76 -18.45 -3.53
CA MET A 448 -24.32 -19.78 -4.00
C MET A 448 -22.81 -20.00 -3.83
N PHE A 449 -22.31 -19.89 -2.60
CA PHE A 449 -20.86 -19.95 -2.33
C PHE A 449 -20.28 -21.36 -2.38
N ALA A 450 -20.76 -22.28 -1.53
CA ALA A 450 -20.31 -23.66 -1.50
C ALA A 450 -21.49 -24.62 -1.29
N PHE A 451 -21.61 -25.64 -2.15
CA PHE A 451 -22.51 -26.77 -1.97
C PHE A 451 -21.68 -28.05 -1.83
N VAL A 452 -21.90 -28.76 -0.74
CA VAL A 452 -21.11 -29.92 -0.36
C VAL A 452 -22.07 -31.08 -0.12
N SER A 453 -21.91 -32.16 -0.89
CA SER A 453 -22.64 -33.41 -0.69
C SER A 453 -21.68 -34.59 -0.63
N GLU A 454 -22.18 -35.80 -0.33
CA GLU A 454 -21.37 -37.02 -0.40
C GLU A 454 -20.89 -37.37 -1.82
N SER A 455 -21.45 -36.73 -2.85
CA SER A 455 -21.18 -37.04 -4.25
C SER A 455 -20.46 -35.94 -5.02
N ILE A 456 -20.44 -34.70 -4.52
CA ILE A 456 -19.89 -33.56 -5.26
C ILE A 456 -19.51 -32.41 -4.32
N LEU A 457 -18.45 -31.70 -4.68
CA LEU A 457 -18.14 -30.37 -4.17
C LEU A 457 -18.39 -29.34 -5.27
N LEU A 458 -19.16 -28.30 -4.97
CA LEU A 458 -19.51 -27.23 -5.89
C LEU A 458 -19.21 -25.89 -5.23
N PHE A 459 -18.43 -25.04 -5.89
CA PHE A 459 -18.06 -23.73 -5.40
C PHE A 459 -18.42 -22.66 -6.44
N GLY A 460 -19.19 -21.66 -6.01
CA GLY A 460 -19.76 -20.64 -6.90
C GLY A 460 -20.89 -21.17 -7.76
N GLY A 461 -21.78 -20.29 -8.20
CA GLY A 461 -22.91 -20.65 -9.03
C GLY A 461 -23.48 -19.49 -9.84
N GLY A 462 -24.67 -19.71 -10.40
CA GLY A 462 -25.40 -18.74 -11.22
C GLY A 462 -25.68 -19.25 -12.64
N TYR A 463 -26.09 -18.33 -13.51
CA TYR A 463 -26.55 -18.65 -14.86
C TYR A 463 -25.50 -19.32 -15.77
N PHE A 464 -24.21 -19.29 -15.41
CA PHE A 464 -23.10 -19.74 -16.26
C PHE A 464 -22.41 -21.04 -15.79
N GLY A 465 -22.85 -21.61 -14.67
CA GLY A 465 -22.22 -22.78 -14.04
C GLY A 465 -21.53 -22.42 -12.72
N SER A 466 -20.58 -23.27 -12.31
CA SER A 466 -19.85 -23.16 -11.04
C SER A 466 -18.38 -22.83 -11.27
N ALA A 467 -17.80 -22.04 -10.37
CA ALA A 467 -16.39 -21.65 -10.47
C ALA A 467 -15.47 -22.87 -10.38
N LEU A 468 -15.83 -23.83 -9.52
CA LEU A 468 -15.13 -25.09 -9.38
C LEU A 468 -16.09 -26.19 -8.95
N THR A 469 -16.01 -27.34 -9.61
CA THR A 469 -16.72 -28.56 -9.26
C THR A 469 -15.71 -29.70 -9.12
N ILE A 470 -15.88 -30.57 -8.12
CA ILE A 470 -15.03 -31.74 -7.87
C ILE A 470 -15.93 -32.95 -7.63
N ASP A 471 -15.62 -34.06 -8.28
CA ASP A 471 -16.35 -35.31 -8.13
C ASP A 471 -16.09 -36.03 -6.80
N LYS A 472 -16.83 -37.12 -6.57
CA LYS A 472 -16.73 -37.92 -5.32
C LYS A 472 -15.44 -38.72 -5.22
N GLU A 473 -14.83 -39.05 -6.35
CA GLU A 473 -13.52 -39.69 -6.42
C GLU A 473 -12.37 -38.72 -6.17
N LEU A 474 -12.60 -37.40 -6.14
CA LEU A 474 -11.55 -36.38 -6.08
C LEU A 474 -10.55 -36.52 -7.25
N LEU A 475 -11.03 -36.89 -8.44
CA LEU A 475 -10.20 -37.11 -9.63
C LEU A 475 -10.54 -36.13 -10.73
N HIS A 476 -11.83 -35.83 -10.93
CA HIS A 476 -12.26 -34.99 -12.04
C HIS A 476 -12.81 -33.66 -11.54
N CYS A 477 -12.31 -32.58 -12.14
CA CYS A 477 -12.74 -31.22 -11.87
C CYS A 477 -13.33 -30.55 -13.11
N THR A 478 -14.25 -29.62 -12.89
CA THR A 478 -14.72 -28.68 -13.92
C THR A 478 -14.71 -27.25 -13.40
N SER A 479 -14.51 -26.29 -14.28
CA SER A 479 -14.52 -24.86 -13.95
C SER A 479 -15.25 -24.06 -15.02
N SER A 480 -16.15 -23.20 -14.59
CA SER A 480 -16.90 -22.29 -15.47
C SER A 480 -16.84 -20.86 -14.94
N LYS A 481 -17.22 -19.92 -15.81
CA LYS A 481 -17.59 -18.58 -15.34
C LYS A 481 -18.79 -18.71 -14.40
N CYS A 482 -18.82 -17.94 -13.31
CA CYS A 482 -19.98 -17.92 -12.42
C CYS A 482 -20.34 -16.49 -11.99
N LEU A 483 -21.60 -16.28 -11.62
CA LEU A 483 -22.10 -14.98 -11.17
C LEU A 483 -21.65 -14.65 -9.75
N THR A 484 -21.51 -15.68 -8.90
CA THR A 484 -21.14 -15.52 -7.48
C THR A 484 -19.80 -14.81 -7.31
N PHE A 485 -18.79 -15.15 -8.11
CA PHE A 485 -17.43 -14.59 -7.99
C PHE A 485 -16.99 -13.75 -9.20
N ASN A 486 -17.80 -13.71 -10.28
CA ASN A 486 -17.42 -13.11 -11.56
C ASN A 486 -16.02 -13.56 -12.04
N ASN A 487 -15.70 -14.83 -11.80
CA ASN A 487 -14.44 -15.44 -12.21
C ASN A 487 -14.48 -15.85 -13.69
N PRO A 488 -13.34 -15.84 -14.40
CA PRO A 488 -13.17 -16.63 -15.61
C PRO A 488 -13.10 -18.13 -15.28
N VAL A 489 -12.98 -18.97 -16.30
CA VAL A 489 -12.53 -20.37 -16.09
C VAL A 489 -11.17 -20.31 -15.38
N LEU A 490 -11.02 -21.02 -14.26
CA LEU A 490 -9.86 -20.89 -13.37
C LEU A 490 -8.60 -21.51 -14.00
N ILE A 491 -8.72 -22.73 -14.52
CA ILE A 491 -7.66 -23.45 -15.21
C ILE A 491 -8.15 -23.83 -16.61
N SER A 492 -9.06 -24.79 -16.68
CA SER A 492 -9.73 -25.26 -17.90
C SER A 492 -11.17 -25.69 -17.58
N GLU A 493 -12.01 -25.83 -18.61
CA GLU A 493 -13.41 -26.22 -18.42
C GLU A 493 -13.55 -27.60 -17.77
N SER A 494 -12.62 -28.51 -18.05
CA SER A 494 -12.46 -29.80 -17.40
C SER A 494 -10.98 -30.15 -17.28
N PHE A 495 -10.58 -30.69 -16.13
CA PHE A 495 -9.21 -31.14 -15.85
C PHE A 495 -9.19 -32.25 -14.79
N ASP A 496 -8.12 -33.03 -14.84
CA ASP A 496 -7.85 -34.09 -13.87
C ASP A 496 -7.02 -33.55 -12.69
N LEU A 497 -7.41 -33.99 -11.50
CA LEU A 497 -6.81 -33.65 -10.22
C LEU A 497 -5.77 -34.71 -9.86
N ILE A 498 -4.55 -34.26 -9.57
CA ILE A 498 -3.49 -35.16 -9.08
C ILE A 498 -3.28 -35.08 -7.57
N GLU A 499 -3.54 -33.91 -6.97
CA GLU A 499 -3.34 -33.73 -5.55
C GLU A 499 -4.26 -32.63 -5.00
N LEU A 500 -4.86 -32.90 -3.84
CA LEU A 500 -5.74 -31.98 -3.14
C LEU A 500 -5.32 -31.91 -1.67
N GLU A 501 -5.20 -30.70 -1.16
CA GLU A 501 -4.98 -30.42 0.26
C GLU A 501 -6.13 -29.58 0.82
N VAL A 502 -6.54 -29.92 2.04
CA VAL A 502 -7.50 -29.13 2.82
C VAL A 502 -6.77 -28.59 4.03
N LEU A 503 -6.71 -27.26 4.11
CA LEU A 503 -6.21 -26.53 5.26
C LEU A 503 -7.41 -26.03 6.08
N THR A 504 -7.39 -26.25 7.39
CA THR A 504 -8.46 -25.78 8.29
C THR A 504 -7.93 -24.67 9.19
N ILE A 505 -8.73 -23.61 9.34
CA ILE A 505 -8.42 -22.48 10.21
C ILE A 505 -9.24 -22.63 11.49
N VAL A 506 -8.59 -23.11 12.55
CA VAL A 506 -9.28 -23.58 13.74
C VAL A 506 -9.58 -22.41 14.68
N SER A 507 -10.87 -22.06 14.80
CA SER A 507 -11.35 -21.04 15.73
C SER A 507 -11.16 -21.44 17.20
#